data_AF-A0A7K2NSQ4-F1
#
_entry.id   AF-A0A7K2NSQ4-F1
#
_cell.length_a   1.000
_cell.length_b   1.000
_cell.length_c   1.000
_cell.angle_alpha   90.00
_cell.angle_beta   90.00
_cell.angle_gamma   90.00
#
_symmetry.space_group_name_H-M   'P 1'
#
loop_
_entity.id
_entity.type
_entity.pdbx_description
1 polymer ?
#
loop_
_entity_poly.entity_id
_entity_poly.type
_entity_poly.pdbx_seq_one_letter_code
_entity_poly.pdbx_strand_id
1 'polypeptide(L)' 'MSNRERRLRTVDLARAVGLSTQQVRNYEDAGVLPPAGRTDAGYRVFDERHRDALLTYRALRPGYGAVTATRVMRAVHTG' A
#
# COMPACT_ATOMS: atom_id res chain seq x y z
N MET A 1 -6.07 6.73 -19.49
CA MET A 1 -7.16 7.15 -18.57
C MET A 1 -6.71 6.82 -17.16
N SER A 2 -6.45 7.86 -16.36
CA SER A 2 -5.72 7.78 -15.09
C SER A 2 -6.63 7.28 -13.97
N ASN A 3 -6.44 6.04 -13.52
CA ASN A 3 -7.20 5.45 -12.41
C ASN A 3 -6.77 5.98 -11.02
N ARG A 4 -5.99 7.09 -10.97
CA ARG A 4 -5.48 7.73 -9.74
C ARG A 4 -6.56 8.45 -8.92
N GLU A 5 -7.75 8.63 -9.44
CA GLU A 5 -8.72 9.59 -8.87
C GLU A 5 -9.58 9.00 -7.74
N ARG A 6 -9.62 7.67 -7.57
CA ARG A 6 -10.41 7.06 -6.49
C ARG A 6 -9.66 7.12 -5.17
N ARG A 7 -9.89 8.19 -4.40
CA ARG A 7 -9.45 8.30 -3.01
C ARG A 7 -10.11 7.19 -2.18
N LEU A 8 -9.29 6.41 -1.50
CA LEU A 8 -9.70 5.32 -0.61
C LEU A 8 -9.31 5.67 0.82
N ARG A 9 -10.22 5.42 1.77
CA ARG A 9 -9.85 5.41 3.20
C ARG A 9 -9.09 4.11 3.49
N THR A 10 -8.35 4.06 4.60
CA THR A 10 -7.63 2.84 5.03
C THR A 10 -8.52 1.61 5.04
N VAL A 11 -9.78 1.74 5.51
CA VAL A 11 -10.74 0.64 5.57
C VAL A 11 -11.18 0.15 4.19
N ASP A 12 -11.34 1.07 3.23
CA ASP A 12 -11.77 0.72 1.87
C ASP A 12 -10.62 -0.02 1.16
N LEU A 13 -9.39 0.45 1.32
CA LEU A 13 -8.19 -0.23 0.82
C LEU A 13 -8.01 -1.62 1.46
N ALA A 14 -8.12 -1.71 2.78
CA ALA A 14 -7.99 -2.95 3.53
C ALA A 14 -8.99 -4.02 3.04
N ARG A 15 -10.26 -3.62 2.86
CA ARG A 15 -11.31 -4.49 2.31
C ARG A 15 -11.00 -4.93 0.88
N ALA A 16 -10.52 -4.03 0.02
CA ALA A 16 -10.22 -4.32 -1.38
C ALA A 16 -9.13 -5.38 -1.56
N VAL A 17 -8.26 -5.58 -0.57
CA VAL A 17 -7.17 -6.58 -0.62
C VAL A 17 -7.25 -7.64 0.48
N GLY A 18 -8.37 -7.72 1.21
CA GLY A 18 -8.58 -8.72 2.26
C GLY A 18 -7.60 -8.63 3.43
N LEU A 19 -7.22 -7.41 3.84
CA LEU A 19 -6.35 -7.15 4.98
C LEU A 19 -7.10 -6.41 6.09
N SER A 20 -6.53 -6.38 7.29
CA SER A 20 -6.97 -5.47 8.34
C SER A 20 -6.47 -4.04 8.10
N THR A 21 -7.14 -3.05 8.67
CA THR A 21 -6.69 -1.66 8.61
C THR A 21 -5.32 -1.47 9.27
N GLN A 22 -5.03 -2.25 10.32
CA GLN A 22 -3.72 -2.21 10.97
C GLN A 22 -2.61 -2.78 10.08
N GLN A 23 -2.89 -3.85 9.31
CA GLN A 23 -1.92 -4.38 8.35
C GLN A 23 -1.58 -3.36 7.26
N VAL A 24 -2.59 -2.62 6.75
CA VAL A 24 -2.35 -1.54 5.80
C VAL A 24 -1.42 -0.47 6.38
N ARG A 25 -1.68 -0.02 7.62
CA ARG A 25 -0.81 0.94 8.33
C ARG A 25 0.61 0.40 8.51
N ASN A 26 0.75 -0.83 8.99
CA ASN A 26 2.05 -1.46 9.17
C ASN A 26 2.84 -1.56 7.84
N TYR A 27 2.16 -1.79 6.73
CA TYR A 27 2.79 -1.85 5.41
C TYR A 27 3.16 -0.47 4.86
N GLU A 28 2.36 0.56 5.11
CA GLU A 28 2.76 1.95 4.85
C GLU A 28 4.00 2.32 5.68
N ASP A 29 3.97 2.10 7.00
CA ASP A 29 5.07 2.45 7.90
C ASP A 29 6.35 1.65 7.56
N ALA A 30 6.20 0.41 7.09
CA ALA A 30 7.30 -0.41 6.59
C ALA A 30 7.79 -0.01 5.18
N GLY A 31 7.16 0.96 4.50
CA GLY A 31 7.53 1.39 3.14
C GLY A 31 7.18 0.37 2.04
N VAL A 32 6.29 -0.58 2.33
CA VAL A 32 5.72 -1.48 1.32
C VAL A 32 4.79 -0.70 0.39
N LEU A 33 4.08 0.28 0.94
CA LEU A 33 3.27 1.22 0.20
C LEU A 33 4.03 2.52 -0.06
N PRO A 34 3.72 3.24 -1.16
CA PRO A 34 4.14 4.62 -1.27
C PRO A 34 3.53 5.46 -0.12
N PRO A 35 4.12 6.62 0.23
CA PRO A 35 3.59 7.47 1.29
C PRO A 35 2.12 7.85 1.01
N ALA A 36 1.25 7.59 1.99
CA ALA A 36 -0.15 7.95 1.86
C ALA A 36 -0.31 9.48 1.89
N GLY A 37 -1.19 9.99 1.03
CA GLY A 37 -1.65 11.37 1.13
C GLY A 37 -2.35 11.61 2.47
N ARG A 38 -2.49 12.88 2.85
CA ARG A 38 -3.24 13.27 4.06
C ARG A 38 -4.36 14.23 3.68
N THR A 39 -5.51 14.10 4.35
CA THR A 39 -6.54 15.15 4.31
C THR A 39 -6.10 16.34 5.16
N ASP A 40 -6.77 17.48 5.02
CA ASP A 40 -6.56 18.65 5.89
C ASP A 40 -6.78 18.31 7.38
N ALA A 41 -7.70 17.38 7.68
CA ALA A 41 -7.94 16.85 9.02
C ALA A 41 -6.90 15.79 9.48
N GLY A 42 -5.84 15.53 8.71
CA GLY A 42 -4.75 14.61 9.08
C GLY A 42 -4.96 13.12 8.81
N TYR A 43 -6.13 12.70 8.29
CA TYR A 43 -6.40 11.30 7.97
C TYR A 43 -5.63 10.81 6.74
N ARG A 44 -5.21 9.54 6.75
CA ARG A 44 -4.57 8.86 5.62
C ARG A 44 -5.54 8.70 4.45
N VAL A 45 -5.08 9.05 3.26
CA VAL A 45 -5.78 8.85 2.01
C VAL A 45 -4.92 8.03 1.07
N PHE A 46 -5.51 6.96 0.56
CA PHE A 46 -4.90 6.05 -0.38
C PHE A 46 -5.55 6.23 -1.75
N ASP A 47 -4.95 5.63 -2.76
CA ASP A 47 -5.49 5.54 -4.12
C ASP A 47 -5.24 4.12 -4.65
N GLU A 48 -5.52 3.92 -5.93
CA GLU A 48 -5.34 2.62 -6.57
C GLU A 48 -3.88 2.16 -6.64
N ARG A 49 -2.90 3.07 -6.70
CA ARG A 49 -1.48 2.69 -6.66
C ARG A 49 -1.14 1.97 -5.36
N HIS A 50 -1.77 2.33 -4.27
CA HIS A 50 -1.60 1.65 -2.98
C HIS A 50 -2.22 0.25 -3.00
N ARG A 51 -3.37 0.08 -3.68
CA ARG A 51 -3.97 -1.24 -3.88
C ARG A 51 -3.02 -2.15 -4.68
N ASP A 52 -2.51 -1.65 -5.80
CA ASP A 52 -1.64 -2.43 -6.67
C ASP A 52 -0.33 -2.79 -5.96
N ALA A 53 0.26 -1.85 -5.20
CA ALA A 53 1.43 -2.13 -4.38
C ALA A 53 1.19 -3.24 -3.33
N LEU A 54 0.02 -3.29 -2.69
CA LEU A 54 -0.33 -4.40 -1.77
C LEU A 54 -0.46 -5.73 -2.50
N LEU A 55 -1.06 -5.75 -3.69
CA LEU A 55 -1.18 -6.96 -4.49
C LEU A 55 0.20 -7.46 -4.94
N THR A 56 1.06 -6.58 -5.44
CA THR A 56 2.44 -6.90 -5.81
C THR A 56 3.22 -7.47 -4.62
N TYR A 57 3.17 -6.81 -3.46
CA TYR A 57 3.82 -7.30 -2.26
C TYR A 57 3.33 -8.71 -1.87
N ARG A 58 2.01 -8.95 -1.91
CA ARG A 58 1.42 -10.27 -1.62
C ARG A 58 1.87 -11.34 -2.61
N ALA A 59 2.06 -11.00 -3.89
CA ALA A 59 2.58 -11.93 -4.89
C ALA A 59 4.07 -12.25 -4.68
N LEU A 60 4.87 -11.28 -4.22
CA LEU A 60 6.31 -11.49 -3.96
C LEU A 60 6.57 -12.33 -2.70
N ARG A 61 5.76 -12.17 -1.65
CA ARG A 61 6.02 -12.77 -0.33
C ARG A 61 6.23 -14.30 -0.34
N PRO A 62 5.43 -15.13 -1.04
CA PRO A 62 5.61 -16.57 -1.02
C PRO A 62 6.94 -17.02 -1.64
N GLY A 63 7.44 -16.32 -2.67
CA GLY A 63 8.66 -16.68 -3.37
C GLY A 63 9.94 -16.11 -2.75
N TYR A 64 9.87 -14.90 -2.19
CA TYR A 64 11.06 -14.15 -1.74
C TYR A 64 11.11 -13.91 -0.23
N GLY A 65 10.06 -14.26 0.51
CA GLY A 65 9.92 -13.94 1.92
C GLY A 65 9.61 -12.46 2.18
N ALA A 66 9.25 -12.14 3.43
CA ALA A 66 8.76 -10.81 3.79
C ALA A 66 9.84 -9.70 3.69
N VAL A 67 11.08 -10.00 4.11
CA VAL A 67 12.18 -9.02 4.12
C VAL A 67 12.56 -8.59 2.71
N THR A 68 12.79 -9.55 1.82
CA THR A 68 13.16 -9.27 0.43
C THR A 68 12.02 -8.58 -0.31
N ALA A 69 10.79 -9.04 -0.15
CA ALA A 69 9.63 -8.39 -0.77
C ALA A 69 9.49 -6.92 -0.33
N THR A 70 9.71 -6.61 0.96
CA THR A 70 9.70 -5.22 1.43
C THR A 70 10.83 -4.39 0.83
N ARG A 71 12.04 -4.94 0.70
CA ARG A 71 13.18 -4.25 0.05
C ARG A 71 12.88 -3.92 -1.40
N VAL A 72 12.31 -4.87 -2.15
CA VAL A 72 11.89 -4.68 -3.55
C VAL A 72 10.86 -3.55 -3.63
N MET A 73 9.80 -3.60 -2.82
CA MET A 73 8.76 -2.56 -2.85
C MET A 73 9.32 -1.17 -2.51
N ARG A 74 10.20 -1.06 -1.52
CA ARG A 74 10.87 0.21 -1.20
C ARG A 74 11.66 0.75 -2.40
N ALA A 75 12.45 -0.10 -3.05
CA ALA A 75 13.23 0.28 -4.23
C ALA A 75 12.35 0.76 -5.39
N VAL A 76 11.21 0.09 -5.62
CA VAL A 76 10.22 0.48 -6.65
C VAL A 76 9.62 1.86 -6.39
N HIS A 77 9.49 2.29 -5.13
CA HIS A 77 8.94 3.62 -4.80
C HIS A 77 9.97 4.74 -4.88
N THR A 78 11.27 4.42 -4.85
CA THR A 78 12.38 5.38 -4.88
C THR A 78 13.02 5.59 -6.25
N GLY A 79 12.72 4.72 -7.23
CA GLY A 79 13.18 4.85 -8.62
C GLY A 79 12.18 5.58 -9.50
#